data_AF-A0A5B6WY42-F1
#
_entry.id   AF-A0A5B6WY42-F1
#
_cell.length_a   1.000
_cell.length_b   1.000
_cell.length_c   1.000
_cell.angle_alpha   90.00
_cell.angle_beta   90.00
_cell.angle_gamma   90.00
#
_symmetry.space_group_name_H-M   'P 1'
#
loop_
_entity.id
_entity.type
_entity.pdbx_description
1 polymer ?
#
loop_
_entity_poly.entity_id
_entity_poly.type
_entity_poly.pdbx_seq_one_letter_code
_entity_poly.pdbx_strand_id
1 'polypeptide(L)'
;MCVDYIDLNKASPKDNFPLLNINTLVDNTVSYSLFSFMDGFSGYNQIKMHLEDMDKTTFITMWGTFCYKMMPFGLKNTGATS
;
A
#
# COMPACT_ATOMS: atom_id res chain seq x y z
N MET A 1 -16.51 0.63 -1.53
CA MET A 1 -16.41 -0.63 -2.29
C MET A 1 -15.18 -1.38 -1.79
N CYS A 2 -15.31 -2.66 -1.49
CA CYS A 2 -14.21 -3.53 -1.09
C CYS A 2 -14.06 -4.58 -2.19
N VAL A 3 -12.89 -4.63 -2.84
CA VAL A 3 -12.56 -5.62 -3.86
C VAL A 3 -11.76 -6.72 -3.18
N ASP A 4 -12.10 -7.98 -3.47
CA ASP A 4 -11.38 -9.10 -2.91
C ASP A 4 -10.04 -9.29 -3.66
N TYR A 5 -8.94 -8.96 -2.97
CA TYR A 5 -7.58 -9.09 -3.49
C TYR A 5 -6.86 -10.34 -2.99
N ILE A 6 -7.54 -11.29 -2.34
CA ILE A 6 -6.89 -12.46 -1.73
C ILE A 6 -6.04 -13.23 -2.76
N ASP A 7 -6.61 -13.53 -3.92
CA ASP A 7 -5.90 -14.32 -4.94
C ASP A 7 -4.82 -13.51 -5.67
N LEU A 8 -5.06 -12.20 -5.90
CA LEU A 8 -4.06 -11.30 -6.45
C LEU A 8 -2.85 -11.15 -5.52
N ASN A 9 -3.08 -11.08 -4.21
CA ASN A 9 -2.04 -10.97 -3.19
C ASN A 9 -1.24 -12.28 -3.02
N LYS A 10 -1.82 -13.44 -3.34
CA LYS A 10 -1.12 -14.73 -3.39
C LYS A 10 -0.24 -14.84 -4.64
N ALA A 11 -0.72 -14.37 -5.79
CA ALA A 11 0.02 -14.40 -7.04
C ALA A 11 1.14 -13.34 -7.12
N SER A 12 1.01 -12.24 -6.36
CA SER A 12 2.01 -11.17 -6.33
C SER A 12 3.25 -11.58 -5.52
N PRO A 13 4.46 -11.36 -6.05
CA PRO A 13 5.69 -11.58 -5.29
C PRO A 13 5.69 -10.70 -4.04
N LYS A 14 6.15 -11.28 -2.93
CA LYS A 14 6.24 -10.56 -1.66
C LYS A 14 7.31 -9.48 -1.79
N ASP A 15 6.98 -8.29 -1.35
CA ASP A 15 7.94 -7.22 -1.26
C ASP A 15 9.03 -7.54 -0.21
N ASN A 16 10.27 -7.19 -0.55
CA ASN A 16 11.48 -7.40 0.24
C ASN A 16 12.00 -6.10 0.86
N PHE A 17 11.28 -4.97 0.79
CA PHE A 17 11.68 -3.78 1.54
C PHE A 17 11.68 -4.11 3.04
N PRO A 18 12.85 -4.06 3.70
CA PRO A 18 12.91 -4.30 5.12
C PRO A 18 12.20 -3.13 5.79
N LEU A 19 11.07 -3.40 6.43
CA LEU A 19 10.50 -2.48 7.41
C LEU A 19 11.61 -2.18 8.41
N LEU A 20 11.96 -0.89 8.56
CA LEU A 20 13.00 -0.47 9.49
C LEU A 20 12.71 -1.09 10.86
N ASN A 21 13.71 -1.74 11.46
CA ASN A 21 13.53 -2.44 12.72
C ASN A 21 12.93 -1.47 13.76
N ILE A 22 11.79 -1.85 14.33
CA ILE A 22 11.04 -1.03 15.30
C ILE A 22 11.94 -0.62 16.47
N ASN A 23 12.84 -1.49 16.92
CA ASN A 23 13.76 -1.19 18.01
C ASN A 23 14.73 -0.06 17.62
N THR A 24 15.25 -0.06 16.39
CA THR A 24 16.12 1.01 15.89
C THR A 24 15.36 2.33 15.76
N LEU A 25 14.09 2.31 15.37
CA LEU A 25 13.23 3.50 15.38
C LEU A 25 13.02 4.03 16.80
N VAL A 26 12.72 3.16 17.76
CA VAL A 26 12.51 3.56 19.16
C VAL A 26 13.81 4.11 19.75
N ASP A 27 14.93 3.43 19.59
CA ASP A 27 16.23 3.86 20.13
C ASP A 27 16.67 5.23 19.57
N ASN A 28 16.42 5.48 18.29
CA ASN A 28 16.71 6.78 17.67
C ASN A 28 15.81 7.91 18.19
N THR A 29 14.66 7.59 18.78
CA THR A 29 13.66 8.59 19.19
C THR A 29 13.70 8.93 20.68
N VAL A 30 14.35 8.09 21.50
CA VAL A 30 14.54 8.26 22.95
C VAL A 30 15.28 9.56 23.30
N SER A 31 16.10 10.12 22.41
CA SER A 31 16.83 11.38 22.66
C SER A 31 16.06 12.66 22.31
N TYR A 32 14.85 12.55 21.75
CA TYR A 32 14.06 13.71 21.32
C TYR A 32 12.98 14.06 22.35
N SER A 33 12.87 15.34 22.71
CA SER A 33 11.91 15.84 23.71
C SER A 33 10.49 16.02 23.18
N LEU A 34 10.31 16.04 21.86
CA LEU A 34 9.02 16.22 21.20
C LEU A 34 8.94 15.34 19.95
N PHE A 35 7.85 14.59 19.83
CA PHE A 35 7.54 13.78 18.66
C PHE A 35 6.18 14.18 18.10
N SER A 36 6.09 14.40 16.78
CA SER A 36 4.82 14.56 16.08
C SER A 36 4.59 13.36 15.18
N PHE A 37 3.43 12.72 15.33
CA PHE A 37 2.99 11.65 14.44
C PHE A 37 2.05 12.25 13.40
N MET A 38 2.40 12.12 12.12
CA MET A 38 1.48 12.46 11.04
C MET A 38 0.67 11.22 10.66
N ASP A 39 -0.66 11.32 10.73
CA ASP A 39 -1.55 10.27 10.28
C ASP A 39 -1.54 10.20 8.74
N GLY A 40 -0.90 9.17 8.20
CA GLY A 40 -0.79 8.91 6.77
C GLY A 40 -1.99 8.16 6.19
N PHE A 41 -3.13 8.11 6.87
CA PHE A 41 -4.30 7.32 6.44
C PHE A 41 -4.77 7.63 5.00
N SER A 42 -4.59 8.87 4.54
CA SER A 42 -4.89 9.28 3.16
C SER A 42 -3.77 8.98 2.15
N GLY A 43 -2.59 8.56 2.60
CA GLY A 43 -1.40 8.34 1.77
C GLY A 43 -1.60 7.26 0.71
N TYR A 44 -2.30 6.17 1.04
CA TYR A 44 -2.54 5.06 0.13
C TYR A 44 -3.32 5.46 -1.13
N ASN A 45 -4.30 6.37 -1.00
CA ASN A 45 -5.10 6.86 -2.12
C ASN A 45 -4.38 7.94 -2.95
N GLN A 46 -3.21 8.41 -2.53
CA GLN A 46 -2.41 9.40 -3.26
C GLN A 46 -1.29 8.77 -4.09
N ILE A 47 -0.95 7.51 -3.81
CA ILE A 47 0.07 6.76 -4.56
C ILE A 47 -0.54 6.30 -5.88
N LYS A 48 -0.01 6.82 -6.99
CA LYS A 48 -0.43 6.45 -8.34
C LYS A 48 -0.08 4.99 -8.61
N MET A 49 -1.02 4.27 -9.19
CA MET A 49 -0.77 2.91 -9.68
C MET A 49 0.23 2.96 -10.84
N HIS A 50 1.19 2.03 -10.87
CA HIS A 50 2.04 1.86 -12.04
C HIS A 50 1.18 1.39 -13.22
N LEU A 51 1.43 1.93 -14.42
CA LEU A 51 0.59 1.66 -15.60
C LEU A 51 0.51 0.15 -15.91
N GLU A 52 1.60 -0.59 -15.73
CA GLU A 52 1.65 -2.04 -15.96
C GLU A 52 0.88 -2.87 -14.91
N ASP A 53 0.58 -2.28 -13.76
CA ASP A 53 -0.15 -2.94 -12.67
C ASP A 53 -1.62 -2.56 -12.64
N MET A 54 -2.02 -1.52 -13.39
CA MET A 54 -3.44 -1.15 -13.55
C MET A 54 -4.26 -2.29 -14.15
N ASP A 55 -3.71 -2.99 -15.15
CA ASP A 55 -4.40 -4.11 -15.79
C ASP A 55 -4.59 -5.29 -14.82
N LYS A 56 -3.62 -5.52 -13.92
CA LYS A 56 -3.66 -6.58 -12.91
C LYS A 56 -4.65 -6.31 -11.77
N THR A 57 -5.03 -5.05 -11.59
CA THR A 57 -6.00 -4.61 -10.57
C THR A 57 -7.38 -4.33 -11.15
N THR A 58 -7.60 -4.73 -12.39
CA THR A 58 -8.90 -4.64 -13.07
C THR A 58 -9.94 -5.51 -12.37
N PHE A 59 -11.13 -4.97 -12.14
CA PHE A 59 -12.26 -5.67 -11.56
C PHE A 59 -13.52 -5.52 -12.43
N ILE A 60 -14.36 -6.54 -12.40
CA ILE A 60 -15.60 -6.59 -13.18
C ILE A 60 -16.77 -6.22 -12.27
N THR A 61 -17.61 -5.32 -12.75
CA THR A 61 -18.89 -4.96 -12.13
C THR A 61 -20.02 -5.28 -13.10
N MET A 62 -21.28 -5.25 -12.63
CA MET A 62 -22.45 -5.40 -13.50
C MET A 62 -22.55 -4.32 -14.60
N TRP A 63 -21.84 -3.20 -14.46
CA TRP A 63 -21.84 -2.08 -15.41
C TRP A 63 -20.61 -2.07 -16.32
N GLY A 64 -19.71 -3.05 -16.18
CA GLY A 64 -18.51 -3.19 -16.99
C GLY A 64 -17.24 -3.39 -16.18
N THR A 65 -16.13 -3.28 -16.89
CA THR A 65 -14.78 -3.52 -16.39
C THR A 65 -14.12 -2.20 -16.00
N PHE A 66 -13.61 -2.11 -14.77
CA PHE A 66 -12.99 -0.92 -14.22
C PHE A 66 -11.59 -1.25 -13.66
N CYS A 67 -10.67 -0.28 -13.70
CA CYS A 67 -9.34 -0.39 -13.10
C CYS A 67 -9.07 0.79 -12.16
N TYR A 68 -8.21 0.58 -11.17
CA TYR A 68 -7.82 1.62 -10.22
C TYR A 68 -6.66 2.46 -10.76
N LYS A 69 -6.78 3.79 -10.68
CA LYS A 69 -5.69 4.74 -11.01
C LYS A 69 -4.78 5.06 -9.83
N MET A 70 -5.33 4.91 -8.62
CA MET A 70 -4.64 5.08 -7.35
C MET A 70 -4.64 3.75 -6.62
N MET A 71 -3.64 3.50 -5.80
CA MET A 71 -3.49 2.21 -5.15
C MET A 71 -4.68 1.90 -4.21
N PRO A 72 -5.48 0.85 -4.49
CA PRO A 72 -6.62 0.50 -3.67
C PRO A 72 -6.19 -0.13 -2.34
N PHE A 73 -7.06 0.00 -1.34
CA PHE A 73 -6.88 -0.62 -0.04
C PHE A 73 -6.91 -2.15 -0.13
N GLY A 74 -6.04 -2.83 0.61
CA GLY A 74 -5.99 -4.30 0.66
C GLY A 74 -4.99 -4.97 -0.29
N LEU A 75 -4.24 -4.21 -1.09
CA LEU A 75 -3.08 -4.72 -1.82
C LEU A 75 -1.89 -4.93 -0.87
N LYS A 76 -1.27 -6.10 -0.94
CA LYS A 76 -0.15 -6.51 -0.06
C LYS A 76 1.14 -5.70 -0.25
N ASN A 77 1.35 -5.10 -1.42
CA ASN A 77 2.59 -4.40 -1.78
C ASN A 77 2.47 -2.87 -1.70
N THR A 78 1.51 -2.34 -0.91
CA THR A 78 1.29 -0.90 -0.75
C THR A 78 2.46 -0.15 -0.14
N GLY A 79 3.26 -0.81 0.71
CA GLY A 79 4.43 -0.20 1.36
C GLY A 79 5.69 -0.12 0.47
N ALA A 80 5.73 -0.88 -0.62
CA ALA A 80 6.91 -1.02 -1.50
C ALA A 80 7.12 0.16 -2.44
N THR A 81 6.07 0.97 -2.65
CA THR A 81 5.99 1.98 -3.71
C THR A 81 6.27 3.40 -3.21
N SER A 82 6.58 3.55 -1.91
CA SER A 82 6.86 4.85 -1.28
C SER A 82 8.33 5.25 -1.33
#